data_AF-A0A1J3J3L6-F1
#
_entry.id   AF-A0A1J3J3L6-F1
#
_cell.length_a   1.000
_cell.length_b   1.000
_cell.length_c   1.000
_cell.angle_alpha   90.00
_cell.angle_beta   90.00
_cell.angle_gamma   90.00
#
_symmetry.space_group_name_H-M   'P 1'
#
loop_
_entity.id
_entity.type
_entity.pdbx_description
1 polymer ?
#
loop_
_entity_poly.entity_id
_entity_poly.type
_entity_poly.pdbx_seq_one_letter_code
_entity_poly.pdbx_strand_id
1 'polypeptide(L)'
;TGGVGVGGGSTGGVGVGGGLTGGIGVGGVTTGGVGVGGVTTGGVGVGGGSTGGVGVGGGLTGGIGVGGVTTGGVGVGGVTTGGVGVGGG
;
A
#
# COMPACT_ATOMS: atom_id res chain seq x y z
N THR A 1 3.44 -16.63 13.99
CA THR A 1 2.10 -16.85 14.56
C THR A 1 1.40 -15.52 14.55
N GLY A 2 0.19 -15.46 13.99
CA GLY A 2 -0.56 -14.22 13.89
C GLY A 2 -1.08 -13.77 15.26
N GLY A 3 -0.87 -12.49 15.57
CA GLY A 3 -1.34 -11.83 16.79
C GLY A 3 -1.64 -10.36 16.52
N VAL A 4 -2.10 -9.64 17.55
CA VAL A 4 -2.27 -8.18 17.50
C VAL A 4 -1.11 -7.53 18.23
N GLY A 5 -0.42 -6.58 17.60
CA GLY A 5 0.76 -5.92 18.17
C GLY A 5 0.83 -4.41 17.92
N VAL A 6 1.50 -3.68 18.81
CA VAL A 6 1.78 -2.24 18.66
C VAL A 6 3.27 -2.02 18.88
N GLY A 7 3.97 -1.46 17.90
CA GLY A 7 5.44 -1.33 17.95
C GLY A 7 6.17 -2.64 17.60
N GLY A 8 7.17 -2.56 16.71
CA GLY A 8 8.08 -3.67 16.39
C GLY A 8 7.76 -4.43 15.09
N GLY A 9 8.39 -5.59 14.89
CA GLY A 9 8.25 -6.44 13.71
C GLY A 9 7.32 -7.63 13.96
N SER A 10 6.47 -8.03 12.99
CA SER A 10 5.60 -9.21 13.12
C SER A 10 5.35 -9.92 11.78
N THR A 11 5.09 -11.23 11.85
CA THR A 11 4.78 -12.06 10.66
C THR A 11 3.39 -12.68 10.81
N GLY A 12 2.45 -12.20 9.99
CA GLY A 12 1.02 -12.52 10.10
C GLY A 12 0.34 -11.81 11.26
N GLY A 13 -0.96 -11.53 11.13
CA GLY A 13 -1.77 -10.87 12.16
C GLY A 13 -2.10 -9.41 11.84
N VAL A 14 -2.34 -8.61 12.88
CA VAL A 14 -2.70 -7.18 12.76
C VAL A 14 -1.73 -6.36 13.60
N GLY A 15 -1.24 -5.23 13.08
CA GLY A 15 -0.35 -4.38 13.88
C GLY A 15 -0.45 -2.89 13.60
N VAL A 16 -0.04 -2.08 14.57
CA VAL A 16 -0.02 -0.62 14.49
C VAL A 16 1.38 -0.10 14.82
N GLY A 17 1.97 0.69 13.91
CA GLY A 17 3.30 1.28 14.08
C GLY A 17 4.40 0.21 14.16
N GLY A 18 5.09 -0.06 13.05
CA GLY A 18 6.09 -1.12 12.98
C GLY A 18 6.19 -1.77 11.60
N GLY A 19 6.88 -2.90 11.51
CA GLY A 19 7.04 -3.68 10.27
C GLY A 19 6.23 -4.97 10.30
N LEU A 20 5.47 -5.26 9.25
CA LEU A 20 4.64 -6.46 9.13
C LEU A 20 4.95 -7.22 7.84
N THR A 21 5.13 -8.53 7.93
CA THR A 21 5.20 -9.43 6.77
C THR A 21 3.98 -10.34 6.76
N GLY A 22 3.07 -10.11 5.82
CA GLY A 22 1.74 -10.73 5.79
C GLY A 22 0.83 -10.20 6.91
N GLY A 23 -0.47 -10.05 6.61
CA GLY A 23 -1.46 -9.53 7.56
C GLY A 23 -1.88 -8.08 7.29
N ILE A 24 -2.33 -7.37 8.32
CA ILE A 24 -2.88 -6.00 8.22
C ILE A 24 -2.07 -5.04 9.10
N GLY A 25 -1.55 -3.96 8.52
CA GLY A 25 -0.76 -2.94 9.22
C GLY A 25 -1.36 -1.54 9.15
N VAL A 26 -1.20 -0.76 10.22
CA VAL A 26 -1.61 0.66 10.26
C VAL A 26 -0.43 1.54 10.69
N GLY A 27 -0.14 2.61 9.95
CA GLY A 27 0.89 3.60 10.28
C GLY A 27 2.33 3.08 10.27
N GLY A 28 2.59 1.97 9.56
CA GLY A 28 3.89 1.29 9.52
C GLY A 28 4.24 0.76 8.13
N VAL A 29 5.19 -0.16 8.05
CA VAL A 29 5.59 -0.85 6.81
C VAL A 29 4.93 -2.22 6.75
N THR A 30 4.27 -2.54 5.64
CA THR A 30 3.63 -3.86 5.41
C THR A 30 4.14 -4.50 4.13
N THR A 31 4.55 -5.76 4.17
CA THR A 31 5.01 -6.53 3.00
C THR A 31 4.08 -7.72 2.77
N GLY A 32 3.52 -7.87 1.58
CA GLY A 32 2.65 -9.01 1.22
C GLY A 32 1.30 -9.03 1.94
N GLY A 33 0.78 -7.87 2.36
CA GLY A 33 -0.43 -7.74 3.15
C GLY A 33 -1.21 -6.45 2.86
N VAL A 34 -2.07 -6.04 3.79
CA VAL A 34 -2.86 -4.81 3.70
C VAL A 34 -2.26 -3.74 4.62
N GLY A 35 -1.90 -2.57 4.10
CA GLY A 35 -1.37 -1.46 4.89
C GLY A 35 -2.23 -0.19 4.80
N VAL A 36 -2.41 0.52 5.90
CA VAL A 36 -3.20 1.77 5.96
C VAL A 36 -2.36 2.89 6.56
N GLY A 37 -2.29 4.04 5.89
CA GLY A 37 -1.58 5.24 6.37
C GLY A 37 -0.06 5.05 6.52
N GLY A 38 0.53 4.08 5.83
CA GLY A 38 1.93 3.69 5.91
C GLY A 38 2.51 3.32 4.55
N VAL A 39 3.53 2.46 4.52
CA VAL A 39 4.14 1.96 3.28
C VAL A 39 3.76 0.49 3.08
N THR A 40 3.25 0.12 1.90
CA THR A 40 2.94 -1.27 1.54
C THR A 40 3.78 -1.74 0.36
N THR A 41 4.32 -2.96 0.43
CA THR A 41 5.05 -3.60 -0.68
C THR A 41 4.38 -4.92 -1.06
N GLY A 42 4.01 -5.09 -2.33
CA GLY A 42 3.47 -6.35 -2.86
C GLY A 42 2.12 -6.77 -2.28
N GLY A 43 1.22 -5.81 -2.05
CA GLY A 43 -0.05 -6.02 -1.37
C GLY A 43 -1.08 -4.93 -1.67
N VAL A 44 -1.93 -4.59 -0.68
CA VAL A 44 -2.92 -3.50 -0.80
C VAL A 44 -2.56 -2.37 0.15
N GLY A 45 -2.30 -1.17 -0.35
CA GLY A 45 -2.05 0.01 0.48
C GLY A 45 -3.15 1.06 0.37
N VAL A 46 -3.48 1.73 1.48
CA VAL A 46 -4.51 2.78 1.54
C VAL A 46 -3.97 4.03 2.23
N GLY A 47 -4.11 5.19 1.58
CA GLY A 47 -3.79 6.50 2.17
C GLY A 47 -2.30 6.71 2.49
N GLY A 48 -1.42 6.01 1.78
CA GLY A 48 0.02 5.98 2.03
C GLY A 48 0.83 5.64 0.78
N GLY A 49 2.06 5.18 0.95
CA GLY A 49 2.92 4.72 -0.14
C GLY A 49 2.67 3.25 -0.47
N SER A 50 2.64 2.87 -1.74
CA SER A 50 2.53 1.48 -2.18
C SER A 50 3.53 1.17 -3.28
N THR A 51 4.14 -0.02 -3.24
CA THR A 51 5.03 -0.51 -4.29
C THR A 51 4.59 -1.89 -4.74
N GLY A 52 4.09 -2.00 -5.97
CA GLY A 52 3.49 -3.22 -6.49
C GLY A 52 2.15 -3.58 -5.82
N GLY A 53 1.29 -4.27 -6.55
CA GLY A 53 -0.05 -4.63 -6.07
C GLY A 53 -1.08 -3.53 -6.32
N VAL A 54 -1.87 -3.18 -5.30
CA VAL A 54 -2.96 -2.20 -5.39
C VAL A 54 -2.77 -1.07 -4.38
N GLY A 55 -2.85 0.18 -4.83
CA GLY A 55 -2.80 1.37 -3.97
C GLY A 55 -4.09 2.18 -4.07
N VAL A 56 -4.62 2.66 -2.95
CA VAL A 56 -5.81 3.53 -2.92
C VAL A 56 -5.51 4.81 -2.16
N GLY A 57 -5.40 5.93 -2.87
CA GLY A 57 -4.99 7.21 -2.30
C GLY A 57 -3.51 7.21 -1.85
N GLY A 58 -2.85 8.34 -2.04
CA GLY A 58 -1.41 8.46 -1.83
C GLY A 58 -0.61 8.15 -3.09
N GLY A 59 0.57 7.53 -2.94
CA GLY A 59 1.50 7.27 -4.03
C GLY A 59 1.69 5.79 -4.28
N LEU A 60 1.58 5.35 -5.54
CA LEU A 60 1.85 4.00 -5.99
C LEU A 60 3.03 3.98 -6.98
N THR A 61 3.93 3.02 -6.82
CA THR A 61 4.93 2.66 -7.84
C THR A 61 4.69 1.23 -8.30
N GLY A 62 4.28 1.04 -9.55
CA GLY A 62 3.95 -0.27 -10.10
C GLY A 62 2.62 -0.83 -9.59
N GLY A 63 1.81 -1.43 -10.47
CA GLY A 63 0.54 -2.07 -10.12
C GLY A 63 -0.68 -1.25 -10.51
N ILE A 64 -1.73 -1.28 -9.69
CA ILE A 64 -3.02 -0.60 -9.93
C ILE A 64 -3.27 0.44 -8.84
N GLY A 65 -3.33 1.71 -9.20
CA GLY A 65 -3.59 2.82 -8.30
C GLY A 65 -4.99 3.41 -8.49
N VAL A 66 -5.68 3.72 -7.41
CA VAL A 66 -7.00 4.35 -7.41
C VAL A 66 -6.98 5.61 -6.57
N GLY A 67 -7.10 6.76 -7.22
CA GLY A 67 -6.90 8.08 -6.60
C GLY A 67 -5.46 8.31 -6.15
N GLY A 68 -4.99 9.56 -6.23
CA GLY A 68 -3.61 9.92 -5.91
C GLY A 68 -2.67 9.84 -7.12
N VAL A 69 -1.43 9.39 -6.91
CA VAL A 69 -0.37 9.38 -7.93
C VAL A 69 0.09 7.95 -8.20
N THR A 70 0.11 7.55 -9.48
CA THR A 70 0.61 6.24 -9.93
C THR A 70 1.81 6.43 -10.85
N THR A 71 2.94 5.79 -10.52
CA THR A 71 4.16 5.78 -11.33
C THR A 71 4.43 4.36 -11.84
N GLY A 72 4.28 4.15 -13.13
CA GLY A 72 4.35 2.82 -13.74
C GLY A 72 3.16 1.94 -13.32
N GLY A 73 2.42 1.42 -14.30
CA GLY A 73 1.21 0.63 -14.05
C GLY A 73 -0.06 1.33 -14.51
N VAL A 74 -1.18 1.06 -13.84
CA VAL A 74 -2.52 1.56 -14.20
C VAL A 74 -3.03 2.48 -13.09
N GLY A 75 -3.31 3.74 -13.40
CA GLY A 75 -3.91 4.68 -12.45
C GLY A 75 -5.35 5.02 -12.84
N VAL A 76 -6.25 5.06 -11.85
CA VAL A 76 -7.67 5.39 -12.02
C VAL A 76 -8.05 6.59 -11.15
N GLY A 77 -8.64 7.63 -11.73
CA GLY A 77 -9.13 8.79 -10.97
C GLY A 77 -8.05 9.63 -10.29
N GLY A 78 -6.79 9.52 -10.74
CA GLY A 78 -5.63 10.25 -10.23
C GLY A 78 -4.61 10.53 -11.31
N VAL A 79 -3.44 11.02 -10.93
CA VAL A 79 -2.33 11.34 -11.85
C VAL A 79 -1.55 10.06 -12.16
N THR A 80 -1.33 9.79 -13.45
CA THR A 80 -0.51 8.65 -13.89
C THR A 80 0.72 9.11 -14.64
N THR A 81 1.90 8.62 -14.25
CA THR A 81 3.18 8.86 -14.94
C THR A 81 3.79 7.54 -15.40
N GLY A 82 4.19 7.46 -16.67
CA GLY A 82 4.85 6.27 -17.23
C GLY A 82 3.99 5.01 -17.26
N GLY A 83 2.66 5.16 -17.31
CA GLY A 83 1.68 4.08 -17.26
C GLY A 83 0.38 4.41 -18.01
N VAL A 84 -0.68 3.66 -17.74
CA VAL A 84 -2.01 3.84 -18.32
C VAL A 84 -2.91 4.60 -17.35
N GLY A 85 -3.45 5.75 -17.75
CA GLY A 85 -4.42 6.53 -16.98
C GLY A 85 -5.86 6.27 -17.43
N VAL A 86 -6.76 6.08 -16.48
CA VAL A 86 -8.21 5.93 -16.74
C VAL A 86 -8.98 6.92 -15.86
N GLY A 87 -9.57 7.94 -16.48
CA GLY A 87 -10.48 8.86 -15.79
C GLY A 87 -9.86 9.74 -14.71
N GLY A 88 -8.57 10.08 -14.82
CA GLY A 88 -7.88 11.06 -13.97
C GLY A 88 -7.07 12.03 -14.82
N GLY A 89 -6.83 13.24 -14.30
CA GLY A 89 -6.16 14.34 -15.00
C GLY A 89 -4.68 14.11 -15.29
#